data_AF-A0A6B3HG92-F1
#
_entry.id   AF-A0A6B3HG92-F1
#
_cell.length_a   1.000
_cell.length_b   1.000
_cell.length_c   1.000
_cell.angle_alpha   90.00
_cell.angle_beta   90.00
_cell.angle_gamma   90.00
#
_symmetry.space_group_name_H-M   'P 1'
#
loop_
_entity.id
_entity.type
_entity.pdbx_description
1 polymer ?
#
loop_
_entity_poly.entity_id
_entity_poly.type
_entity_poly.pdbx_seq_one_letter_code
_entity_poly.pdbx_strand_id
1 'polypeptide(L)'
;VASAAQRLEKAGFRELLGTDDWTGASGGCFVSRAGALIAWYVPEGAPAHTPFRIVGTHTDSPNLRIKPAPDTGSSGWRQIGVEIYGGVPLNTWLDRDLGISGRLALRGGPDGTPRSSL
;
A
#
# COMPACT_ATOMS: atom_id res chain seq x y z
N VAL A 1 -1.16 -3.75 0.49
CA VAL A 1 -2.31 -3.02 1.09
C VAL A 1 -3.62 -3.35 0.41
N ALA A 2 -3.81 -3.04 -0.88
CA ALA A 2 -5.10 -3.28 -1.57
C ALA A 2 -5.60 -4.73 -1.42
N SER A 3 -4.73 -5.72 -1.59
CA SER A 3 -5.09 -7.13 -1.39
C SER A 3 -5.51 -7.48 0.03
N ALA A 4 -4.96 -6.79 1.04
CA ALA A 4 -5.34 -7.01 2.44
C ALA A 4 -6.68 -6.33 2.77
N ALA A 5 -6.89 -5.10 2.30
CA ALA A 5 -8.17 -4.39 2.39
C ALA A 5 -9.30 -5.23 1.78
N GLN A 6 -9.11 -5.75 0.56
CA GLN A 6 -10.12 -6.61 -0.10
C GLN A 6 -10.43 -7.88 0.69
N ARG A 7 -9.43 -8.47 1.38
CA ARG A 7 -9.66 -9.64 2.24
C ARG A 7 -10.44 -9.28 3.50
N LEU A 8 -10.18 -8.11 4.08
CA LEU A 8 -10.89 -7.59 5.24
C LEU A 8 -12.36 -7.29 4.90
N GLU A 9 -12.62 -6.61 3.78
CA GLU A 9 -13.97 -6.35 3.27
C GLU A 9 -14.76 -7.66 3.05
N LYS A 10 -14.14 -8.66 2.41
CA LYS A 10 -14.74 -9.99 2.24
C LYS A 10 -15.03 -10.70 3.56
N ALA A 11 -14.27 -10.39 4.61
CA ALA A 11 -14.49 -10.89 5.97
C ALA A 11 -15.49 -10.03 6.77
N GLY A 12 -16.12 -9.03 6.16
CA GLY A 12 -17.14 -8.18 6.79
C GLY A 12 -16.58 -6.98 7.56
N PHE A 13 -15.30 -6.63 7.37
CA PHE A 13 -14.74 -5.42 7.95
C PHE A 13 -15.14 -4.19 7.13
N ARG A 14 -15.35 -3.07 7.80
CA ARG A 14 -15.68 -1.78 7.19
C ARG A 14 -14.43 -0.90 7.08
N GLU A 15 -14.17 -0.33 5.90
CA GLU A 15 -13.16 0.72 5.75
C GLU A 15 -13.66 2.02 6.39
N LEU A 16 -12.80 2.68 7.15
CA LEU A 16 -13.01 4.02 7.67
C LEU A 16 -12.07 4.99 6.97
N LEU A 17 -12.60 6.15 6.60
CA LEU A 17 -11.82 7.29 6.17
C LEU A 17 -11.43 8.15 7.38
N GLY A 18 -10.35 8.93 7.23
CA GLY A 18 -9.89 9.83 8.30
C GLY A 18 -10.87 10.94 8.66
N THR A 19 -11.90 11.15 7.84
CA THR A 19 -12.97 12.15 8.03
C THR A 19 -14.26 11.57 8.59
N ASP A 20 -14.35 10.25 8.74
CA ASP A 20 -15.58 9.61 9.21
C ASP A 20 -15.77 9.83 10.71
N ASP A 21 -16.99 9.59 11.19
CA ASP A 21 -17.24 9.38 12.61
C ASP A 21 -16.85 7.95 13.00
N TRP A 22 -16.00 7.84 14.03
CA TRP A 22 -15.43 6.58 14.50
C TRP A 22 -16.14 6.06 15.77
N THR A 23 -17.20 6.73 16.22
CA THR A 23 -17.94 6.32 17.41
C THR A 23 -18.71 5.00 17.20
N GLY A 24 -18.72 4.15 18.22
CA GLY A 24 -19.80 3.17 18.43
C GLY A 24 -19.83 1.91 17.56
N ALA A 25 -18.79 1.56 16.80
CA ALA A 25 -18.81 0.33 15.99
C ALA A 25 -18.18 -0.87 16.74
N SER A 26 -19.02 -1.79 17.23
CA SER A 26 -18.59 -3.18 17.42
C SER A 26 -18.34 -3.83 16.05
N GLY A 27 -17.53 -4.89 16.02
CA GLY A 27 -17.15 -5.58 14.79
C GLY A 27 -15.82 -5.11 14.20
N GLY A 28 -15.58 -5.50 12.95
CA GLY A 28 -14.32 -5.28 12.24
C GLY A 28 -14.28 -3.95 11.51
N CYS A 29 -13.24 -3.16 11.74
CA CYS A 29 -12.96 -1.93 11.00
C CYS A 29 -11.50 -1.91 10.54
N PHE A 30 -11.20 -1.17 9.49
CA PHE A 30 -9.84 -0.91 9.07
C PHE A 30 -9.68 0.48 8.46
N VAL A 31 -8.44 0.98 8.48
CA VAL A 31 -8.03 2.16 7.72
C VAL A 31 -6.84 1.82 6.85
N SER A 32 -6.78 2.45 5.68
CA SER A 32 -5.63 2.36 4.80
C SER A 32 -5.11 3.76 4.45
N ARG A 33 -3.79 3.96 4.50
CA ARG A 33 -3.18 5.25 4.15
C ARG A 33 -1.77 5.06 3.63
N ALA A 34 -1.50 5.57 2.43
CA ALA A 34 -0.14 5.71 1.88
C ALA A 34 0.76 4.44 1.97
N GLY A 35 0.18 3.24 1.85
CA GLY A 35 0.94 1.99 1.93
C GLY A 35 0.92 1.31 3.31
N ALA A 36 0.31 1.93 4.32
CA ALA A 36 -0.01 1.32 5.61
C ALA A 36 -1.47 0.88 5.68
N LEU A 37 -1.75 -0.10 6.53
CA LEU A 37 -3.08 -0.58 6.86
C LEU A 37 -3.13 -0.94 8.35
N ILE A 38 -4.19 -0.51 9.03
CA ILE A 38 -4.49 -0.92 10.41
C ILE A 38 -5.89 -1.50 10.40
N ALA A 39 -6.04 -2.73 10.91
CA ALA A 39 -7.33 -3.38 11.08
C ALA A 39 -7.50 -3.80 12.54
N TRP A 40 -8.73 -3.70 13.04
CA TRP A 40 -9.07 -4.08 14.40
C TRP A 40 -10.48 -4.64 14.46
N TYR A 41 -10.77 -5.37 15.55
CA TYR A 41 -12.08 -5.93 15.83
C TYR A 41 -12.47 -5.63 17.26
N VAL A 42 -13.67 -5.08 17.47
CA VAL A 42 -14.23 -4.80 18.80
C VAL A 42 -15.35 -5.81 19.09
N PRO A 43 -15.19 -6.72 20.07
CA PRO A 43 -16.28 -7.62 20.46
C PRO A 43 -17.51 -6.86 20.91
N GLU A 44 -18.69 -7.43 20.68
CA GLU A 44 -19.93 -6.86 21.18
C GLU A 44 -19.92 -6.81 22.72
N GLY A 45 -20.37 -5.68 23.28
CA GLY A 45 -20.39 -5.47 24.73
C GLY A 45 -19.02 -5.31 25.40
N ALA A 46 -17.92 -5.21 24.64
CA ALA A 46 -16.59 -4.99 25.20
C ALA A 46 -16.54 -3.67 25.98
N PRO A 47 -16.22 -3.69 27.29
CA PRO A 47 -16.08 -2.46 28.07
C PRO A 47 -14.82 -1.70 27.66
N ALA A 48 -14.78 -0.39 27.96
CA ALA A 48 -13.67 0.49 27.60
C ALA A 48 -12.29 0.07 28.15
N HIS A 49 -12.26 -0.75 29.21
CA HIS A 49 -11.03 -1.28 29.80
C HIS A 49 -10.58 -2.63 29.21
N THR A 50 -11.21 -3.11 28.14
CA THR A 50 -10.80 -4.34 27.44
C THR A 50 -9.37 -4.17 26.90
N PRO A 51 -8.44 -5.09 27.21
CA PRO A 51 -7.06 -4.96 26.75
C PRO A 51 -6.94 -5.19 25.25
N PHE A 52 -5.97 -4.53 24.63
CA PHE A 52 -5.64 -4.74 23.22
C PHE A 52 -4.69 -5.93 23.05
N ARG A 53 -4.88 -6.67 21.94
CA ARG A 53 -3.91 -7.62 21.41
C ARG A 53 -3.44 -7.09 20.06
N ILE A 54 -2.18 -6.66 19.99
CA ILE A 54 -1.64 -5.94 18.83
C ILE A 54 -0.56 -6.79 18.18
N VAL A 55 -0.65 -6.94 16.86
CA VAL A 55 0.38 -7.57 16.03
C VAL A 55 0.85 -6.54 15.00
N GLY A 56 2.16 -6.31 14.96
CA GLY A 56 2.80 -5.40 14.01
C GLY A 56 3.53 -6.16 12.91
N THR A 57 3.41 -5.68 11.68
CA THR A 57 4.20 -6.10 10.52
C THR A 57 4.34 -4.93 9.54
N HIS A 58 5.14 -5.10 8.50
CA HIS A 58 5.37 -4.08 7.48
C HIS A 58 4.97 -4.61 6.08
N THR A 59 4.61 -3.70 5.18
CA THR A 59 4.02 -4.02 3.87
C THR A 59 5.00 -3.86 2.71
N ASP A 60 6.18 -3.32 2.98
CA ASP A 60 7.24 -3.10 2.03
C ASP A 60 8.27 -4.22 2.04
N SER A 61 9.12 -4.26 1.02
CA SER A 61 10.25 -5.19 0.92
C SER A 61 11.35 -4.52 0.11
N PRO A 62 12.63 -4.89 0.30
CA PRO A 62 13.71 -4.37 -0.51
C PRO A 62 13.44 -4.57 -2.01
N ASN A 63 13.62 -3.52 -2.82
CA ASN A 63 13.33 -3.57 -4.26
C ASN A 63 14.10 -2.50 -5.06
N LEU A 64 13.92 -2.53 -6.38
CA LEU A 64 14.39 -1.50 -7.31
C LEU A 64 13.22 -0.54 -7.63
N ARG A 65 13.38 0.74 -7.31
CA ARG A 65 12.37 1.79 -7.59
C ARG A 65 12.75 2.57 -8.84
N ILE A 66 11.77 2.88 -9.67
CA ILE A 66 11.98 3.71 -10.87
C ILE A 66 12.31 5.15 -10.43
N LYS A 67 13.41 5.71 -10.95
CA LYS A 67 13.79 7.10 -10.66
C LYS A 67 12.78 8.08 -11.27
N PRO A 68 12.64 9.30 -10.72
CA PRO A 68 11.75 10.33 -11.29
C PRO A 68 12.07 10.71 -12.75
N ALA A 69 13.35 10.66 -13.13
CA ALA A 69 13.82 10.78 -14.51
C ALA A 69 14.46 9.44 -14.93
N PRO A 70 13.65 8.46 -15.38
CA PRO A 70 14.13 7.09 -15.57
C PRO A 70 14.69 6.82 -16.97
N ASP A 71 14.43 7.69 -17.94
CA ASP A 71 14.85 7.44 -19.32
C ASP A 71 16.38 7.52 -19.43
N THR A 72 16.98 6.38 -19.76
CA THR A 72 18.41 6.27 -19.99
C THR A 72 18.70 5.21 -21.05
N GLY A 73 19.96 5.05 -21.43
CA GLY A 73 20.34 4.07 -22.43
C GLY A 73 21.82 4.11 -22.77
N SER A 74 22.32 2.95 -23.20
CA SER A 74 23.69 2.77 -23.64
C SER A 74 23.74 1.64 -24.67
N SER A 75 24.73 1.69 -25.57
CA SER A 75 24.98 0.62 -26.55
C SER A 75 23.77 0.25 -27.43
N GLY A 76 22.92 1.23 -27.76
CA GLY A 76 21.71 1.03 -28.58
C GLY A 76 20.49 0.49 -27.82
N TRP A 77 20.59 0.29 -26.50
CA TRP A 77 19.50 -0.21 -25.66
C TRP A 77 18.83 0.91 -24.87
N ARG A 78 17.50 0.88 -24.80
CA ARG A 78 16.74 1.67 -23.83
C ARG A 78 16.80 0.99 -22.47
N GLN A 79 16.99 1.77 -21.43
CA GLN A 79 17.12 1.30 -20.06
C GLN A 79 16.24 2.17 -19.15
N ILE A 80 15.79 1.58 -18.05
CA ILE A 80 15.02 2.27 -17.00
C ILE A 80 15.96 2.49 -15.82
N GLY A 81 16.25 3.74 -15.51
CA GLY A 81 17.02 4.13 -14.34
C GLY A 81 16.27 3.81 -13.06
N VAL A 82 16.92 3.06 -12.16
CA VAL A 82 16.37 2.65 -10.86
C VAL A 82 17.23 3.09 -9.69
N GLU A 83 16.63 3.21 -8.52
CA GLU A 83 17.27 3.40 -7.22
C GLU A 83 16.99 2.20 -6.30
N ILE A 84 17.90 1.95 -5.35
CA ILE A 84 17.80 0.84 -4.42
C ILE A 84 16.95 1.27 -3.23
N TYR A 85 15.89 0.53 -2.94
CA TYR A 85 15.09 0.67 -1.73
C TYR A 85 15.42 -0.49 -0.77
N GLY A 86 16.00 -0.17 0.39
CA GLY A 86 16.35 -1.15 1.42
C GLY A 86 17.62 -1.98 1.11
N GLY A 87 17.84 -3.05 1.88
CA GLY A 87 19.01 -3.93 1.75
C GLY A 87 18.85 -4.98 0.66
N VAL A 88 18.93 -4.57 -0.61
CA VAL A 88 18.70 -5.47 -1.77
C VAL A 88 19.94 -6.32 -2.09
N PRO A 89 19.84 -7.66 -2.13
CA PRO A 89 20.90 -8.51 -2.66
C PRO A 89 20.95 -8.42 -4.20
N LEU A 90 21.66 -7.44 -4.75
CA LEU A 90 21.60 -7.06 -6.18
C LEU A 90 21.80 -8.23 -7.16
N ASN A 91 22.70 -9.16 -6.86
CA ASN A 91 22.98 -10.30 -7.74
C ASN A 91 21.75 -11.21 -7.97
N THR A 92 20.78 -11.21 -7.06
CA THR A 92 19.55 -12.01 -7.21
C THR A 92 18.56 -11.45 -8.23
N TRP A 93 18.73 -10.18 -8.62
CA TRP A 93 17.88 -9.44 -9.56
C TRP A 93 18.36 -9.52 -11.02
N LEU A 94 19.58 -10.01 -11.25
CA LEU A 94 20.10 -10.25 -12.59
C LEU A 94 19.43 -11.47 -13.23
N ASP A 95 19.31 -11.47 -14.56
CA ASP A 95 18.77 -12.56 -15.37
C ASP A 95 17.37 -13.02 -14.92
N ARG A 96 16.52 -12.05 -14.54
CA ARG A 96 15.12 -12.26 -14.17
C ARG A 96 14.19 -11.57 -15.16
N ASP A 97 13.04 -12.19 -15.40
CA ASP A 97 11.90 -11.55 -16.05
C ASP A 97 11.26 -10.56 -15.07
N LEU A 98 11.70 -9.30 -15.12
CA LEU A 98 11.23 -8.26 -14.21
C LEU A 98 9.94 -7.60 -14.71
N GLY A 99 8.94 -7.51 -13.84
CA GLY A 99 7.74 -6.70 -14.02
C GLY A 99 7.81 -5.36 -13.27
N ILE A 100 6.86 -4.46 -13.54
CA ILE A 100 6.70 -3.18 -12.84
C ILE A 100 5.38 -3.18 -12.09
N SER A 101 5.39 -2.71 -10.84
CA SER A 101 4.19 -2.44 -10.05
C SER A 101 4.39 -1.17 -9.23
N GLY A 102 3.30 -0.47 -8.92
CA GLY A 102 3.39 0.78 -8.17
C GLY A 102 2.12 1.60 -8.29
N ARG A 103 2.18 2.85 -7.82
CA ARG A 103 1.09 3.81 -7.92
C ARG A 103 1.42 4.84 -8.99
N LEU A 104 0.44 5.15 -9.83
CA LEU A 104 0.51 6.26 -10.77
C LEU A 104 -0.34 7.42 -10.26
N ALA A 105 0.24 8.62 -10.25
CA ALA A 105 -0.47 9.86 -10.03
C ALA A 105 -0.66 10.53 -11.40
N LEU A 106 -1.89 10.50 -11.92
CA LEU A 106 -2.23 11.08 -13.19
C LEU A 106 -2.94 12.42 -12.97
N ARG A 107 -2.65 13.39 -13.84
CA ARG A 107 -3.45 14.61 -13.90
C ARG A 107 -4.91 14.22 -14.22
N GLY A 108 -5.84 14.86 -13.51
CA GLY A 108 -7.25 14.70 -13.75
C GLY A 108 -7.70 15.09 -15.16
N GLY A 109 -8.94 14.73 -15.48
CA GLY A 109 -9.63 15.31 -16.63
C GLY A 109 -9.89 16.82 -16.45
N PRO A 110 -10.71 17.45 -17.31
CA PRO A 110 -10.97 18.88 -17.29
C PRO A 110 -11.34 19.47 -15.91
N ASP A 111 -11.95 18.65 -15.04
CA ASP A 111 -12.40 19.06 -13.70
C ASP A 111 -11.27 19.06 -12.63
N GLY A 112 -10.02 18.78 -13.05
CA GLY A 112 -8.83 18.91 -12.19
C GLY A 112 -8.66 17.84 -11.11
N THR A 113 -9.58 16.89 -10.99
CA THR A 113 -9.55 15.80 -9.99
C THR A 113 -8.45 14.78 -10.32
N PRO A 114 -7.37 14.66 -9.51
CA PRO A 114 -6.30 13.71 -9.77
C PRO A 114 -6.85 12.29 -9.89
N ARG A 115 -6.43 11.56 -10.91
CA ARG A 115 -6.76 10.13 -11.04
C ARG A 115 -5.59 9.32 -10.51
N SER A 116 -5.79 8.59 -9.42
CA SER A 116 -4.88 7.53 -8.99
C SER A 116 -5.48 6.19 -9.37
N SER A 117 -4.80 5.44 -10.24
CA SER A 117 -5.08 4.01 -10.43
C SER A 117 -4.16 3.21 -9.51
N LEU A 118 -4.74 2.22 -8.82
CA LEU A 118 -4.02 1.17 -8.10
C LEU A 118 -3.66 0.03 -9.05
#